data_AF-A0A956JZK3-F1
#
_entry.id   AF-A0A956JZK3-F1
#
_cell.length_a   1.000
_cell.length_b   1.000
_cell.length_c   1.000
_cell.angle_alpha   90.00
_cell.angle_beta   90.00
_cell.angle_gamma   90.00
#
_symmetry.space_group_name_H-M   'P 1'
#
loop_
_entity.id
_entity.type
_entity.pdbx_description
1 polymer ?
#
loop_
_entity_poly.entity_id
_entity_poly.type
_entity_poly.pdbx_seq_one_letter_code
_entity_poly.pdbx_strand_id
1 'polypeptide(L)'
;MDFHLTDEQREVAELAGRIFTDRLTQDVRKQLERGDDRFDDVLWRELATAGILGVAVADDVGGAGQGLLELCALLAAAGAAAAPVPLWAVTTAALAV
;
A
#
# COMPACT_ATOMS: atom_id res chain seq x y z
N MET A 1 0.69 -16.80 23.59
CA MET A 1 0.96 -15.58 22.81
C MET A 1 0.71 -15.92 21.37
N ASP A 2 -0.14 -15.17 20.69
CA ASP A 2 -0.51 -15.39 19.28
C ASP A 2 -0.01 -14.21 18.45
N PHE A 3 0.64 -14.52 17.33
CA PHE A 3 1.26 -13.56 16.41
C PHE A 3 0.73 -13.73 14.99
N HIS A 4 -0.32 -14.54 14.80
CA HIS A 4 -0.98 -14.62 13.52
C HIS A 4 -1.69 -13.30 13.22
N LEU A 5 -1.69 -12.93 11.93
CA LEU A 5 -2.50 -11.80 11.47
C LEU A 5 -3.97 -12.08 11.71
N THR A 6 -4.70 -11.04 12.11
CA THR A 6 -6.15 -11.05 12.09
C THR A 6 -6.66 -11.17 10.66
N ASP A 7 -7.95 -11.50 10.51
CA ASP A 7 -8.58 -11.58 9.19
C ASP A 7 -8.53 -10.23 8.46
N GLU A 8 -8.78 -9.12 9.16
CA GLU A 8 -8.69 -7.76 8.61
C GLU A 8 -7.27 -7.43 8.10
N GLN A 9 -6.23 -7.76 8.87
CA GLN A 9 -4.84 -7.55 8.46
C GLN A 9 -4.47 -8.40 7.24
N ARG A 10 -5.00 -9.63 7.18
CA ARG A 10 -4.80 -10.53 6.06
C ARG A 10 -5.49 -10.02 4.80
N GLU A 11 -6.73 -9.54 4.91
CA GLU A 11 -7.48 -8.97 3.80
C GLU A 11 -6.78 -7.77 3.18
N VAL A 12 -6.24 -6.87 4.01
CA VAL A 12 -5.44 -5.73 3.55
C VAL A 12 -4.19 -6.19 2.80
N ALA A 13 -3.44 -7.13 3.38
CA ALA A 13 -2.23 -7.66 2.75
C ALA A 13 -2.53 -8.36 1.42
N GLU A 14 -3.60 -9.15 1.34
CA GLU A 14 -4.02 -9.86 0.14
C GLU A 14 -4.51 -8.92 -0.96
N LEU A 15 -5.31 -7.91 -0.63
CA LEU A 15 -5.75 -6.90 -1.59
C LEU A 15 -4.55 -6.11 -2.13
N ALA A 16 -3.66 -5.64 -1.27
CA ALA A 16 -2.45 -4.93 -1.67
C ALA A 16 -1.56 -5.81 -2.56
N GLY A 17 -1.34 -7.06 -2.15
CA GLY A 17 -0.54 -8.03 -2.89
C GLY A 17 -1.07 -8.30 -4.30
N ARG A 18 -2.40 -8.40 -4.47
CA ARG A 18 -3.04 -8.54 -5.79
C ARG A 18 -2.77 -7.33 -6.68
N ILE A 19 -3.04 -6.11 -6.18
CA ILE A 19 -2.79 -4.87 -6.92
C ILE A 19 -1.32 -4.78 -7.36
N PHE A 20 -0.38 -5.05 -6.45
CA PHE A 20 1.05 -5.04 -6.78
C PHE A 20 1.42 -6.10 -7.82
N THR A 21 0.87 -7.31 -7.73
CA THR A 21 1.16 -8.40 -8.67
C THR A 21 0.64 -8.07 -10.06
N ASP A 22 -0.56 -7.51 -10.15
CA ASP A 22 -1.21 -7.16 -11.42
C ASP A 22 -0.48 -6.00 -12.11
N ARG A 23 -0.03 -5.00 -11.35
CA ARG A 23 0.63 -3.80 -11.90
C ARG A 23 2.13 -3.96 -12.14
N LEU A 24 2.88 -4.54 -11.20
CA LEU A 24 4.36 -4.55 -11.19
C LEU A 24 4.96 -5.71 -11.98
N THR A 25 4.50 -5.86 -13.21
CA THR A 25 5.06 -6.79 -14.20
C THR A 25 6.54 -6.47 -14.49
N GLN A 26 7.25 -7.45 -15.06
CA GLN A 26 8.66 -7.28 -15.44
C GLN A 26 8.89 -6.12 -16.41
N ASP A 27 7.96 -5.87 -17.33
CA ASP A 27 8.09 -4.80 -18.31
C ASP A 27 7.89 -3.42 -17.67
N VAL A 28 6.90 -3.28 -16.77
CA VAL A 28 6.68 -2.04 -16.01
C VAL A 28 7.92 -1.72 -15.16
N ARG A 29 8.48 -2.71 -14.45
CA ARG A 29 9.72 -2.52 -13.67
C ARG A 29 10.88 -2.03 -14.52
N LYS A 30 11.11 -2.67 -15.67
CA LYS A 30 12.17 -2.27 -16.60
C LYS A 30 11.94 -0.89 -17.21
N GLN A 31 10.70 -0.43 -17.34
CA GLN A 31 10.39 0.93 -17.81
C GLN A 31 10.74 1.95 -16.72
N LEU A 32 10.29 1.73 -15.48
CA LEU A 32 10.56 2.61 -14.35
C LEU A 32 12.05 2.72 -14.02
N GLU A 33 12.82 1.62 -14.13
CA GLU A 33 14.27 1.64 -13.89
C GLU A 33 15.06 2.47 -14.90
N ARG A 34 14.54 2.61 -16.14
CA ARG A 34 15.17 3.40 -17.21
C ARG A 34 14.77 4.87 -17.17
N GLY A 35 13.65 5.19 -16.52
CA GLY A 35 13.19 6.56 -16.37
C GLY A 35 14.01 7.34 -15.34
N ASP A 36 13.96 8.67 -15.46
CA ASP A 36 14.54 9.57 -14.46
C ASP A 36 13.71 9.60 -13.17
N ASP A 37 12.41 9.33 -13.27
CA ASP A 37 11.50 9.16 -12.14
C ASP A 37 11.11 7.69 -11.99
N ARG A 38 11.25 7.18 -10.76
CA ARG A 38 10.88 5.83 -10.39
C ARG A 38 9.50 5.75 -9.77
N PHE A 39 8.73 6.82 -9.75
CA PHE A 39 7.37 6.82 -9.24
C PHE A 39 6.36 6.24 -10.25
N ASP A 40 5.63 5.20 -9.85
CA ASP A 40 4.54 4.66 -10.65
C ASP A 40 3.19 5.33 -10.29
N ASP A 41 2.85 6.41 -11.00
CA ASP A 41 1.60 7.17 -10.83
C ASP A 41 0.34 6.31 -11.08
N VAL A 42 0.41 5.32 -11.98
CA VAL A 42 -0.73 4.44 -12.24
C VAL A 42 -0.97 3.54 -11.04
N LEU A 43 0.10 2.91 -10.50
CA LEU A 43 0.00 2.13 -9.26
C LEU A 43 -0.57 2.98 -8.12
N TRP A 44 -0.09 4.21 -7.98
CA TRP A 44 -0.55 5.11 -6.92
C TRP A 44 -2.07 5.38 -7.00
N ARG A 45 -2.58 5.61 -8.22
CA ARG A 45 -4.03 5.80 -8.46
C ARG A 45 -4.83 4.52 -8.21
N GLU A 46 -4.30 3.35 -8.56
CA GLU A 46 -4.95 2.07 -8.29
C GLU A 46 -5.09 1.84 -6.79
N LEU A 47 -4.03 2.08 -6.01
CA LEU A 47 -4.08 2.00 -4.54
C LEU A 47 -5.09 2.98 -3.93
N ALA A 48 -5.16 4.21 -4.46
CA ALA A 48 -6.14 5.21 -4.03
C ALA A 48 -7.57 4.77 -4.34
N THR A 49 -7.81 4.26 -5.55
CA THR A 49 -9.13 3.79 -6.00
C THR A 49 -9.60 2.59 -5.19
N ALA A 50 -8.67 1.73 -4.76
CA ALA A 50 -8.94 0.60 -3.87
C ALA A 50 -9.16 1.01 -2.40
N GLY A 51 -9.00 2.29 -2.04
CA GLY A 51 -9.14 2.80 -0.67
C GLY A 51 -7.99 2.45 0.28
N ILE A 52 -6.96 1.75 -0.21
CA ILE A 52 -5.87 1.23 0.61
C ILE A 52 -4.99 2.33 1.21
N LEU A 53 -4.91 3.51 0.57
CA LEU A 53 -4.13 4.63 1.10
C LEU A 53 -4.71 5.18 2.41
N GLY A 54 -6.00 4.98 2.65
CA GLY A 54 -6.71 5.42 3.86
C GLY A 54 -6.81 4.37 4.96
N VAL A 55 -6.14 3.21 4.84
CA VAL A 55 -6.34 2.04 5.72
C VAL A 55 -6.28 2.38 7.22
N ALA A 56 -5.33 3.22 7.62
CA ALA A 56 -5.12 3.62 9.01
C ALA A 56 -5.51 5.08 9.31
N VAL A 57 -6.01 5.80 8.30
CA VAL A 57 -6.50 7.17 8.43
C VAL A 57 -7.87 7.13 9.10
N ALA A 58 -8.18 8.11 9.95
CA ALA A 58 -9.47 8.20 10.64
C ALA A 58 -10.66 8.29 9.66
N ASP A 59 -11.79 7.73 10.08
CA ASP A 59 -13.00 7.63 9.28
C ASP A 59 -13.70 8.99 9.06
N ASP A 60 -13.60 9.90 10.04
CA ASP A 60 -14.12 11.26 10.00
C ASP A 60 -13.49 12.15 8.91
N VAL A 61 -12.31 11.78 8.41
CA VAL A 61 -11.62 12.42 7.27
C VAL A 61 -11.58 11.51 6.02
N GLY A 62 -12.39 10.46 5.99
CA GLY A 62 -12.57 9.59 4.81
C GLY A 62 -11.60 8.41 4.70
N GLY A 63 -10.91 8.06 5.79
CA GLY A 63 -10.13 6.82 5.91
C GLY A 63 -10.97 5.63 6.36
N ALA A 64 -10.30 4.49 6.57
CA ALA A 64 -10.94 3.24 7.02
C ALA A 64 -10.82 3.00 8.53
N GLY A 65 -9.99 3.77 9.24
CA GLY A 65 -9.84 3.71 10.70
C GLY A 65 -9.33 2.37 11.26
N GLN A 66 -8.74 1.49 10.44
CA GLN A 66 -8.39 0.14 10.87
C GLN A 66 -7.17 0.10 11.79
N GLY A 67 -6.25 1.05 11.61
CA GLY A 67 -5.15 1.30 12.55
C GLY A 67 -3.77 0.86 12.05
N LEU A 68 -2.80 0.92 12.97
CA LEU A 68 -1.38 0.81 12.63
C LEU A 68 -0.96 -0.59 12.14
N LEU A 69 -1.59 -1.66 12.63
CA LEU A 69 -1.19 -3.02 12.28
C LEU A 69 -1.60 -3.39 10.84
N GLU A 70 -2.74 -2.88 10.40
CA GLU A 70 -3.27 -3.02 9.04
C GLU A 70 -2.42 -2.19 8.07
N LEU A 71 -1.98 -0.99 8.49
CA LEU A 71 -0.95 -0.25 7.75
C LEU A 71 0.36 -1.03 7.67
N CYS A 72 0.82 -1.67 8.75
CA CYS A 72 2.01 -2.51 8.71
C CYS A 72 1.84 -3.70 7.74
N ALA A 73 0.66 -4.33 7.69
CA ALA A 73 0.36 -5.40 6.75
C ALA A 73 0.44 -4.92 5.29
N LEU A 74 -0.12 -3.75 4.99
CA LEU A 74 0.01 -3.07 3.70
C LEU A 74 1.48 -2.79 3.35
N LEU A 75 2.25 -2.21 4.28
CA LEU A 75 3.66 -1.87 4.08
C LEU A 75 4.53 -3.12 3.89
N ALA A 76 4.21 -4.23 4.55
CA ALA A 76 4.88 -5.50 4.34
C ALA A 76 4.65 -6.04 2.92
N ALA A 77 3.40 -5.98 2.42
CA ALA A 77 3.08 -6.35 1.04
C ALA A 77 3.80 -5.43 0.02
N ALA A 78 3.83 -4.12 0.29
CA ALA A 78 4.55 -3.15 -0.54
C ALA A 78 6.06 -3.41 -0.58
N GLY A 79 6.65 -3.75 0.57
CA GLY A 79 8.06 -4.12 0.69
C GLY A 79 8.39 -5.40 -0.08
N ALA A 80 7.55 -6.44 0.04
CA ALA A 80 7.71 -7.69 -0.71
C ALA A 80 7.64 -7.47 -2.23
N ALA A 81 6.80 -6.55 -2.68
CA ALA A 81 6.69 -6.18 -4.08
C ALA A 81 7.77 -5.19 -4.54
N ALA A 82 8.57 -4.60 -3.64
CA ALA A 82 9.41 -3.44 -3.90
C ALA A 82 8.62 -2.32 -4.61
N ALA A 83 7.44 -2.00 -4.07
CA ALA A 83 6.49 -1.10 -4.70
C ALA A 83 7.10 0.32 -4.90
N PRO A 84 7.15 0.82 -6.14
CA PRO A 84 7.81 2.08 -6.50
C PRO A 84 6.91 3.31 -6.25
N VAL A 85 6.41 3.44 -5.02
CA VAL A 85 5.51 4.51 -4.58
C VAL A 85 5.86 4.98 -3.17
N PRO A 86 5.59 6.25 -2.79
CA PRO A 86 5.99 6.82 -1.50
C PRO A 86 5.05 6.40 -0.35
N LEU A 87 4.68 5.11 -0.31
CA LEU A 87 3.60 4.61 0.55
C LEU A 87 3.85 4.89 2.02
N TRP A 88 4.99 4.44 2.57
CA TRP A 88 5.31 4.62 3.99
C TRP A 88 5.38 6.09 4.40
N ALA A 89 5.97 6.95 3.57
CA ALA A 89 6.17 8.35 3.90
C ALA A 89 4.81 9.09 3.95
N VAL A 90 3.93 8.83 2.99
CA VAL A 90 2.63 9.49 2.90
C VAL A 90 1.67 8.96 3.97
N THR A 91 1.54 7.64 4.11
CA THR A 91 0.55 7.06 5.02
C THR A 91 0.91 7.27 6.48
N THR A 92 2.19 7.26 6.85
CA THR A 92 2.59 7.56 8.24
C THR A 92 2.44 9.04 8.58
N ALA A 93 2.73 9.94 7.63
CA ALA A 93 2.47 11.37 7.81
C ALA A 93 0.97 11.66 7.98
N ALA A 94 0.10 10.93 7.28
CA ALA A 94 -1.35 11.08 7.41
C ALA A 94 -1.89 10.69 8.80
N LEU A 95 -1.16 9.89 9.59
CA LEU A 95 -1.57 9.55 10.96
C LEU A 95 -1.37 10.71 11.96
N ALA A 96 -0.66 11.76 11.56
CA ALA A 96 -0.43 12.94 12.40
C ALA A 96 -1.54 14.01 12.28
N VAL A 97 -2.52 13.79 11.40
CA VAL A 97 -3.62 14.70 11.10
C VAL A 97 -4.91 14.11 11.66
#